data_AF-A0A6S6VYD9-F1
#
_entry.id   AF-A0A6S6VYD9-F1
#
_cell.length_a   1.000
_cell.length_b   1.000
_cell.length_c   1.000
_cell.angle_alpha   90.00
_cell.angle_beta   90.00
_cell.angle_gamma   90.00
#
_symmetry.space_group_name_H-M   'P 1'
#
loop_
_entity.id
_entity.type
_entity.pdbx_description
1 polymer ?
#
loop_
_entity_poly.entity_id
_entity_poly.type
_entity_poly.pdbx_seq_one_letter_code
_entity_poly.pdbx_strand_id
1 'polypeptide(L)'
;MAALPKNNAFGAGSPSWNMAFPDGNLTAVEILTYLPHWLKSIDVVDRFVSHGAKSSHIAAIINESRVLPSGEQLRPNSVLVMMQYSMRRAGYEEWSVSTHSEYPQEIPRPEWNLDVTGFRTPCTTHPKEINSPTPQKVKRNQEVEPIEFRDLARYVKMHPCGDDALDLARCVQYAVEHQHESWLFPTHFSILVAHLGGPAIVTHAHLDREAFARRNNYSFSPVRSPKTKNNNTRSKVKTKTGKATFEDLLLASSAQKRTVDGMAKVALDNKRRSGRLVGKQINFAEPSDNDDADKTDFDSPYATPVKKRKLSRLPLTPQSIDDGEFVQYESDDDDDMPAEESSEVETPSPTPTVHGRAAARKARVNIKAAFVEHITPLKQTTTENGASTQKTMAQKPLPAYMNTTFEPEVMTAAYMFSSRQPIRLAPPMLSYNRLKIDDDSIFLYAAPPHTNLDDMYASAYDSARFNGPRRHAPFRELHLLTDPAVFDTSDWAENIRWAKEQYTHFETVWTEYDYYLECITAHRHKIHWVSEEMIRAGMVGF
;
A
#
# COMPACT_ATOMS: atom_id res chain seq x y z
N MET A 1 -2.46 8.39 -40.75
CA MET A 1 -2.28 8.75 -39.33
C MET A 1 -0.88 9.30 -39.16
N ALA A 2 -0.64 10.24 -38.23
CA ALA A 2 0.72 10.58 -37.83
C ALA A 2 1.38 9.40 -37.10
N ALA A 3 2.70 9.28 -37.16
CA ALA A 3 3.41 8.29 -36.37
C ALA A 3 3.34 8.68 -34.88
N LEU A 4 2.88 7.76 -34.03
CA LEU A 4 2.92 7.94 -32.58
C LEU A 4 4.39 8.09 -32.13
N PRO A 5 4.76 9.12 -31.34
CA PRO A 5 6.08 9.17 -30.73
C PRO A 5 6.23 7.97 -29.79
N LYS A 6 7.31 7.20 -29.96
CA LYS A 6 7.39 5.79 -29.52
C LYS A 6 7.02 5.53 -28.06
N ASN A 7 7.24 6.50 -27.18
CA ASN A 7 7.17 6.32 -25.73
C ASN A 7 6.04 7.16 -25.08
N ASN A 8 5.06 7.67 -25.84
CA ASN A 8 3.88 8.34 -25.27
C ASN A 8 2.74 7.34 -25.02
N ALA A 9 2.68 6.83 -23.78
CA ALA A 9 1.69 5.83 -23.34
C ALA A 9 0.22 6.31 -23.36
N PHE A 10 -0.06 7.62 -23.44
CA PHE A 10 -1.42 8.17 -23.29
C PHE A 10 -2.02 8.74 -24.58
N GLY A 11 -1.21 8.93 -25.63
CA GLY A 11 -1.65 9.35 -26.98
C GLY A 11 -1.09 10.69 -27.43
N ALA A 12 -0.87 10.81 -28.74
CA ALA A 12 -0.33 12.02 -29.36
C ALA A 12 -1.33 13.18 -29.25
N GLY A 13 -0.93 14.27 -28.57
CA GLY A 13 -1.86 15.34 -28.21
C GLY A 13 -2.61 15.14 -26.89
N SER A 14 -2.16 14.20 -26.04
CA SER A 14 -2.43 14.27 -24.59
C SER A 14 -1.73 15.50 -23.98
N PRO A 15 -2.24 16.07 -22.88
CA PRO A 15 -1.63 17.23 -22.22
C PRO A 15 -0.18 17.00 -21.76
N SER A 16 0.61 18.07 -21.75
CA SER A 16 2.02 18.05 -21.37
C SER A 16 2.21 17.81 -19.87
N TRP A 17 3.29 17.10 -19.51
CA TRP A 17 3.81 17.09 -18.13
C TRP A 17 4.15 18.47 -17.57
N ASN A 18 4.56 19.41 -18.43
CA ASN A 18 4.83 20.81 -18.06
C ASN A 18 3.61 21.73 -18.29
N MET A 19 2.40 21.17 -18.32
CA MET A 19 1.19 21.98 -18.21
C MET A 19 1.06 22.45 -16.76
N ALA A 20 0.96 23.76 -16.53
CA ALA A 20 0.76 24.29 -15.17
C ALA A 20 -0.58 23.85 -14.56
N PHE A 21 -0.63 23.80 -13.24
CA PHE A 21 -1.83 23.49 -12.47
C PHE A 21 -2.72 24.75 -12.35
N PRO A 22 -4.05 24.61 -12.36
CA PRO A 22 -4.97 25.71 -12.08
C PRO A 22 -5.07 25.96 -10.57
N ASP A 23 -5.65 27.10 -10.19
CA ASP A 23 -6.04 27.34 -8.79
C ASP A 23 -7.36 26.58 -8.48
N GLY A 24 -7.35 25.69 -7.49
CA GLY A 24 -8.55 25.02 -6.97
C GLY A 24 -8.50 23.48 -6.85
N ASN A 25 -9.62 22.90 -6.42
CA ASN A 25 -9.75 21.48 -6.10
C ASN A 25 -9.90 20.59 -7.35
N LEU A 26 -9.13 19.50 -7.41
CA LEU A 26 -9.23 18.43 -8.42
C LEU A 26 -9.19 17.06 -7.74
N THR A 27 -10.04 16.11 -8.15
CA THR A 27 -9.94 14.71 -7.68
C THR A 27 -8.74 13.99 -8.31
N ALA A 28 -8.23 12.95 -7.64
CA ALA A 28 -7.25 12.04 -8.26
C ALA A 28 -7.75 11.44 -9.60
N VAL A 29 -9.06 11.21 -9.74
CA VAL A 29 -9.63 10.61 -10.97
C VAL A 29 -9.66 11.62 -12.11
N GLU A 30 -9.99 12.88 -11.87
CA GLU A 30 -9.90 13.94 -12.89
C GLU A 30 -8.46 14.15 -13.36
N ILE A 31 -7.51 14.22 -12.43
CA ILE A 31 -6.07 14.32 -12.74
C ILE A 31 -5.63 13.17 -13.64
N LEU A 32 -5.94 11.92 -13.27
CA LEU A 32 -5.51 10.73 -14.01
C LEU A 32 -6.29 10.52 -15.33
N THR A 33 -7.52 11.01 -15.43
CA THR A 33 -8.35 10.91 -16.63
C THR A 33 -7.95 11.95 -17.68
N TYR A 34 -7.74 13.20 -17.28
CA TYR A 34 -7.50 14.31 -18.20
C TYR A 34 -6.00 14.62 -18.40
N LEU A 35 -5.21 14.60 -17.33
CA LEU A 35 -3.79 14.98 -17.33
C LEU A 35 -2.89 13.86 -16.78
N PRO A 36 -2.92 12.62 -17.32
CA PRO A 36 -2.15 11.48 -16.78
C PRO A 36 -0.63 11.69 -16.78
N HIS A 37 -0.10 12.65 -17.56
CA HIS A 37 1.32 13.03 -17.51
C HIS A 37 1.70 13.84 -16.26
N TRP A 38 0.73 14.40 -15.51
CA TRP A 38 0.96 15.02 -14.19
C TRP A 38 1.34 14.03 -13.08
N LEU A 39 1.18 12.72 -13.30
CA LEU A 39 1.78 11.67 -12.45
C LEU A 39 3.32 11.78 -12.35
N LYS A 40 3.93 12.66 -13.14
CA LYS A 40 5.35 13.02 -13.11
C LYS A 40 5.64 14.28 -12.29
N SER A 41 4.65 14.97 -11.75
CA SER A 41 4.86 16.03 -10.74
C SER A 41 5.10 15.39 -9.38
N ILE A 42 6.12 15.85 -8.66
CA ILE A 42 6.39 15.35 -7.31
C ILE A 42 5.25 15.65 -6.33
N ASP A 43 4.56 16.79 -6.47
CA ASP A 43 3.43 17.15 -5.60
C ASP A 43 2.20 16.25 -5.81
N VAL A 44 1.98 15.78 -7.04
CA VAL A 44 0.92 14.80 -7.35
C VAL A 44 1.28 13.41 -6.81
N VAL A 45 2.53 12.98 -6.94
CA VAL A 45 2.99 11.69 -6.38
C VAL A 45 2.94 11.71 -4.85
N ASP A 46 3.43 12.79 -4.24
CA ASP A 46 3.44 13.02 -2.79
C ASP A 46 2.03 13.01 -2.20
N ARG A 47 1.11 13.80 -2.77
CA ARG A 47 -0.32 13.79 -2.41
C ARG A 47 -0.93 12.40 -2.55
N PHE A 48 -0.78 11.75 -3.72
CA PHE A 48 -1.43 10.46 -3.97
C PHE A 48 -0.90 9.35 -3.05
N VAL A 49 0.41 9.24 -2.86
CA VAL A 49 0.99 8.20 -1.99
C VAL A 49 0.70 8.48 -0.51
N SER A 50 0.71 9.74 -0.07
CA SER A 50 0.22 10.14 1.27
C SER A 50 -1.21 9.70 1.53
N HIS A 51 -2.08 9.80 0.51
CA HIS A 51 -3.49 9.38 0.58
C HIS A 51 -3.70 7.88 0.26
N GLY A 52 -2.63 7.06 0.27
CA GLY A 52 -2.71 5.60 0.17
C GLY A 52 -2.73 5.04 -1.25
N ALA A 53 -2.31 5.80 -2.26
CA ALA A 53 -2.23 5.29 -3.63
C ALA A 53 -1.22 4.14 -3.76
N LYS A 54 -1.67 3.07 -4.42
CA LYS A 54 -0.79 2.04 -4.99
C LYS A 54 -0.73 2.23 -6.49
N SER A 55 0.36 1.78 -7.11
CA SER A 55 0.50 1.83 -8.58
C SER A 55 -0.58 1.02 -9.31
N SER A 56 -1.19 0.03 -8.65
CA SER A 56 -2.40 -0.67 -9.10
C SER A 56 -3.63 0.23 -9.14
N HIS A 57 -3.88 1.05 -8.12
CA HIS A 57 -5.07 1.92 -8.06
C HIS A 57 -5.01 2.99 -9.18
N ILE A 58 -3.83 3.59 -9.37
CA ILE A 58 -3.58 4.58 -10.42
C ILE A 58 -3.69 3.95 -11.81
N ALA A 59 -3.11 2.76 -12.03
CA ALA A 59 -3.23 2.04 -13.30
C ALA A 59 -4.68 1.61 -13.60
N ALA A 60 -5.46 1.22 -12.58
CA ALA A 60 -6.88 0.90 -12.71
C ALA A 60 -7.68 2.11 -13.21
N ILE A 61 -7.55 3.26 -12.55
CA ILE A 61 -8.22 4.52 -12.93
C ILE A 61 -7.92 4.91 -14.39
N ILE A 62 -6.65 4.84 -14.82
CA ILE A 62 -6.28 5.16 -16.20
C ILE A 62 -6.89 4.16 -17.20
N ASN A 63 -6.93 2.85 -16.88
CA ASN A 63 -7.53 1.82 -17.74
C ASN A 63 -9.07 1.86 -17.78
N GLU A 64 -9.70 2.37 -16.72
CA GLU A 64 -11.14 2.66 -16.67
C GLU A 64 -11.47 3.85 -17.58
N SER A 65 -10.77 4.96 -17.42
CA SER A 65 -11.14 6.27 -17.95
C SER A 65 -10.52 6.67 -19.29
N ARG A 66 -9.41 6.05 -19.75
CA ARG A 66 -8.71 6.41 -21.00
C ARG A 66 -8.62 5.27 -22.03
N VAL A 67 -8.45 5.65 -23.29
CA VAL A 67 -8.09 4.78 -24.42
C VAL A 67 -6.58 4.87 -24.63
N LEU A 68 -5.85 3.77 -24.45
CA LEU A 68 -4.40 3.75 -24.59
C LEU A 68 -3.97 3.42 -26.03
N PRO A 69 -2.97 4.09 -26.64
CA PRO A 69 -2.65 3.94 -28.06
C PRO A 69 -2.11 2.56 -28.47
N SER A 70 -1.61 1.78 -27.51
CA SER A 70 -1.20 0.39 -27.69
C SER A 70 -2.38 -0.57 -27.83
N GLY A 71 -3.57 -0.18 -27.38
CA GLY A 71 -4.70 -1.08 -27.16
C GLY A 71 -4.53 -2.01 -25.94
N GLU A 72 -3.41 -1.94 -25.23
CA GLU A 72 -3.13 -2.76 -24.03
C GLU A 72 -3.37 -1.98 -22.74
N GLN A 73 -3.74 -2.70 -21.67
CA GLN A 73 -3.88 -2.12 -20.32
C GLN A 73 -2.52 -1.63 -19.80
N LEU A 74 -2.49 -0.37 -19.31
CA LEU A 74 -1.36 0.17 -18.57
C LEU A 74 -1.08 -0.72 -17.34
N ARG A 75 0.18 -1.09 -17.14
CA ARG A 75 0.57 -2.00 -16.07
C ARG A 75 0.96 -1.21 -14.80
N PRO A 76 0.70 -1.76 -13.59
CA PRO A 76 1.13 -1.13 -12.33
C PRO A 76 2.64 -0.84 -12.29
N ASN A 77 3.49 -1.66 -12.93
CA ASN A 77 4.92 -1.38 -12.99
C ASN A 77 5.24 -0.12 -13.82
N SER A 78 4.55 0.11 -14.94
CA SER A 78 4.73 1.33 -15.75
C SER A 78 4.39 2.60 -14.95
N VAL A 79 3.34 2.53 -14.13
CA VAL A 79 2.94 3.59 -13.19
C VAL A 79 3.97 3.78 -12.07
N LEU A 80 4.47 2.68 -11.48
CA LEU A 80 5.50 2.72 -10.44
C LEU A 80 6.77 3.44 -10.93
N VAL A 81 7.29 3.06 -12.09
CA VAL A 81 8.53 3.65 -12.62
C VAL A 81 8.32 5.11 -13.06
N MET A 82 7.11 5.50 -13.52
CA MET A 82 6.80 6.92 -13.75
C MET A 82 6.96 7.76 -12.47
N MET A 83 6.40 7.29 -11.35
CA MET A 83 6.52 7.98 -10.05
C MET A 83 7.97 7.98 -9.55
N GLN A 84 8.65 6.83 -9.59
CA GLN A 84 10.03 6.70 -9.14
C GLN A 84 11.00 7.58 -9.96
N TYR A 85 10.84 7.63 -11.27
CA TYR A 85 11.68 8.46 -12.15
C TYR A 85 11.62 9.95 -11.76
N SER A 86 10.41 10.47 -11.51
CA SER A 86 10.21 11.87 -11.15
C SER A 86 10.67 12.20 -9.74
N MET A 87 10.36 11.36 -8.74
CA MET A 87 10.85 11.57 -7.37
C MET A 87 12.38 11.50 -7.31
N ARG A 88 12.99 10.46 -7.90
CA ARG A 88 14.46 10.29 -7.89
C ARG A 88 15.18 11.41 -8.65
N ARG A 89 14.64 11.91 -9.77
CA ARG A 89 15.21 13.08 -10.48
C ARG A 89 15.04 14.42 -9.73
N ALA A 90 14.13 14.51 -8.77
CA ALA A 90 13.95 15.70 -7.93
C ALA A 90 14.82 15.70 -6.65
N GLY A 91 15.73 14.72 -6.50
CA GLY A 91 16.64 14.62 -5.35
C GLY A 91 16.21 13.63 -4.27
N TYR A 92 15.04 12.99 -4.40
CA TYR A 92 14.63 11.90 -3.51
C TYR A 92 15.33 10.59 -3.94
N GLU A 93 16.64 10.50 -3.70
CA GLU A 93 17.47 9.34 -4.04
C GLU A 93 16.92 8.05 -3.42
N GLU A 94 16.97 6.96 -4.19
CA GLU A 94 16.33 5.67 -3.90
C GLU A 94 14.82 5.65 -3.60
N TRP A 95 14.09 6.75 -3.81
CA TRP A 95 12.65 6.80 -3.50
C TRP A 95 11.83 5.66 -4.14
N SER A 96 10.89 5.14 -3.35
CA SER A 96 9.89 4.15 -3.74
C SER A 96 8.57 4.41 -3.02
N VAL A 97 7.47 3.84 -3.50
CA VAL A 97 6.16 3.92 -2.81
C VAL A 97 6.23 3.34 -1.39
N SER A 98 7.05 2.30 -1.18
CA SER A 98 7.28 1.68 0.14
C SER A 98 8.15 2.51 1.09
N THR A 99 9.09 3.31 0.57
CA THR A 99 9.97 4.17 1.38
C THR A 99 9.48 5.61 1.46
N HIS A 100 8.33 5.96 0.85
CA HIS A 100 7.83 7.34 0.79
C HIS A 100 7.72 8.03 2.16
N SER A 101 7.31 7.31 3.21
CA SER A 101 7.21 7.84 4.58
C SER A 101 8.55 8.07 5.30
N GLU A 102 9.68 7.69 4.68
CA GLU A 102 11.04 7.90 5.20
C GLU A 102 11.62 9.26 4.75
N TYR A 103 11.02 9.89 3.74
CA TYR A 103 11.43 11.20 3.22
C TYR A 103 10.60 12.32 3.87
N PRO A 104 11.20 13.49 4.13
CA PRO A 104 10.47 14.63 4.69
C PRO A 104 9.45 15.18 3.68
N GLN A 105 8.19 15.27 4.10
CA GLN A 105 7.16 15.98 3.35
C GLN A 105 7.40 17.50 3.45
N GLU A 106 7.68 18.14 2.33
CA GLU A 106 7.87 19.60 2.26
C GLU A 106 6.58 20.38 2.57
N ILE A 107 5.43 19.79 2.22
CA ILE A 107 4.10 20.37 2.35
C ILE A 107 3.22 19.30 3.02
N PRO A 108 2.62 19.57 4.19
CA PRO A 108 1.67 18.65 4.81
C PRO A 108 0.51 18.34 3.86
N ARG A 109 0.19 17.06 3.68
CA ARG A 109 -0.93 16.58 2.85
C ARG A 109 -2.08 16.08 3.75
N PRO A 110 -2.94 16.96 4.29
CA PRO A 110 -4.13 16.54 5.01
C PRO A 110 -5.17 16.01 4.01
N GLU A 111 -5.78 14.86 4.33
CA GLU A 111 -6.59 14.08 3.40
C GLU A 111 -7.81 14.80 2.79
N TRP A 112 -8.33 15.81 3.47
CA TRP A 112 -9.44 16.64 2.98
C TRP A 112 -9.01 17.66 1.91
N ASN A 113 -7.71 17.89 1.71
CA ASN A 113 -7.21 18.90 0.79
C ASN A 113 -7.01 18.32 -0.63
N LEU A 114 -7.91 18.70 -1.54
CA LEU A 114 -7.86 18.34 -2.96
C LEU A 114 -7.33 19.46 -3.85
N ASP A 115 -6.87 20.56 -3.25
CA ASP A 115 -6.31 21.71 -3.96
C ASP A 115 -5.02 21.32 -4.71
N VAL A 116 -4.86 21.88 -5.92
CA VAL A 116 -3.61 21.79 -6.70
C VAL A 116 -2.94 23.15 -6.92
N THR A 117 -3.47 24.21 -6.31
CA THR A 117 -2.86 25.55 -6.32
C THR A 117 -1.38 25.48 -5.92
N GLY A 118 -0.50 26.02 -6.77
CA GLY A 118 0.95 26.04 -6.52
C GLY A 118 1.69 24.70 -6.69
N PHE A 119 1.04 23.62 -7.15
CA PHE A 119 1.72 22.36 -7.47
C PHE A 119 2.77 22.57 -8.57
N ARG A 120 3.93 21.93 -8.44
CA ARG A 120 5.09 22.18 -9.30
C ARG A 120 5.15 21.23 -10.47
N THR A 121 5.47 21.77 -11.64
CA THR A 121 5.72 21.02 -12.87
C THR A 121 7.15 20.45 -12.91
N PRO A 122 7.43 19.42 -13.75
CA PRO A 122 8.75 18.82 -13.88
C PRO A 122 9.84 19.79 -14.36
N CYS A 123 9.51 20.78 -15.20
CA CYS A 123 10.45 21.82 -15.60
C CYS A 123 10.97 22.68 -14.42
N THR A 124 10.20 22.77 -13.33
CA THR A 124 10.59 23.52 -12.12
C THR A 124 11.33 22.64 -11.11
N THR A 125 10.93 21.37 -10.95
CA THR A 125 11.47 20.49 -9.88
C THR A 125 12.59 19.57 -10.34
N HIS A 126 12.57 19.11 -11.60
CA HIS A 126 13.56 18.18 -12.12
C HIS A 126 13.75 18.31 -13.66
N PRO A 127 14.13 19.50 -14.15
CA PRO A 127 14.36 19.74 -15.58
C PRO A 127 15.35 18.73 -16.18
N LYS A 128 15.21 18.43 -17.48
CA LYS A 128 16.13 17.54 -18.19
C LYS A 128 17.48 18.23 -18.41
N GLU A 129 18.59 17.50 -18.31
CA GLU A 129 19.91 18.10 -18.62
C GLU A 129 20.01 18.53 -20.10
N ILE A 130 20.49 19.75 -20.33
CA ILE A 130 20.64 20.34 -21.67
C ILE A 130 22.14 20.45 -22.00
N ASN A 131 22.75 19.32 -22.35
CA ASN A 131 24.17 19.24 -22.75
C ASN A 131 24.48 19.98 -24.07
N SER A 132 23.48 20.59 -24.71
CA SER A 132 23.62 21.49 -25.86
C SER A 132 22.30 22.25 -26.05
N PRO A 133 22.27 23.60 -25.97
CA PRO A 133 21.02 24.38 -26.00
C PRO A 133 20.46 24.54 -27.42
N THR A 134 19.84 23.48 -27.96
CA THR A 134 18.99 23.61 -29.16
C THR A 134 17.59 24.09 -28.75
N PRO A 135 16.87 24.89 -29.57
CA PRO A 135 15.55 25.39 -29.21
C PRO A 135 14.54 24.30 -28.81
N GLN A 136 14.61 23.13 -29.45
CA GLN A 136 13.79 21.96 -29.10
C GLN A 136 14.13 21.36 -27.72
N LYS A 137 15.40 21.33 -27.33
CA LYS A 137 15.80 20.87 -25.99
C LYS A 137 15.40 21.89 -24.92
N VAL A 138 15.52 23.18 -25.21
CA VAL A 138 15.09 24.26 -24.29
C VAL A 138 13.56 24.21 -24.09
N LYS A 139 12.76 24.07 -25.15
CA LYS A 139 11.28 23.97 -25.03
C LYS A 139 10.79 22.74 -24.23
N ARG A 140 11.59 21.68 -24.07
CA ARG A 140 11.28 20.53 -23.18
C ARG A 140 11.37 20.87 -21.68
N ASN A 141 12.08 21.93 -21.32
CA ASN A 141 12.19 22.43 -19.94
C ASN A 141 11.42 23.75 -19.74
N GLN A 142 10.47 24.06 -20.62
CA GLN A 142 9.58 25.20 -20.49
C GLN A 142 8.18 24.71 -20.12
N GLU A 143 7.44 25.58 -19.42
CA GLU A 143 5.99 25.47 -19.29
C GLU A 143 5.33 25.50 -20.67
N VAL A 144 4.22 24.80 -20.83
CA VAL A 144 3.51 24.71 -22.11
C VAL A 144 2.36 25.73 -22.17
N GLU A 145 2.16 26.30 -23.35
CA GLU A 145 1.07 27.25 -23.64
C GLU A 145 -0.31 26.63 -23.31
N PRO A 146 -1.25 27.39 -22.71
CA PRO A 146 -2.59 26.89 -22.37
C PRO A 146 -3.32 26.22 -23.54
N ILE A 147 -4.06 25.16 -23.23
CA ILE A 147 -4.78 24.33 -24.22
C ILE A 147 -6.29 24.43 -24.01
N GLU A 148 -7.07 24.22 -25.07
CA GLU A 148 -8.54 24.24 -24.98
C GLU A 148 -9.08 23.13 -24.05
N PHE A 149 -10.05 23.42 -23.19
CA PHE A 149 -10.64 22.42 -22.26
C PHE A 149 -11.17 21.18 -22.99
N ARG A 150 -11.76 21.36 -24.18
CA ARG A 150 -12.19 20.28 -25.08
C ARG A 150 -11.05 19.33 -25.49
N ASP A 151 -9.80 19.77 -25.52
CA ASP A 151 -8.66 18.93 -25.86
C ASP A 151 -8.21 18.02 -24.70
N LEU A 152 -8.62 18.30 -23.45
CA LEU A 152 -8.45 17.38 -22.32
C LEU A 152 -9.26 16.09 -22.50
N ALA A 153 -10.38 16.13 -23.24
CA ALA A 153 -11.18 14.96 -23.58
C ALA A 153 -10.49 14.00 -24.58
N ARG A 154 -9.31 14.37 -25.14
CA ARG A 154 -8.59 13.52 -26.09
C ARG A 154 -8.13 12.21 -25.46
N TYR A 155 -8.58 11.11 -26.06
CA TYR A 155 -8.43 9.73 -25.57
C TYR A 155 -9.11 9.44 -24.22
N VAL A 156 -10.06 10.27 -23.77
CA VAL A 156 -10.97 9.89 -22.68
C VAL A 156 -11.98 8.88 -23.21
N LYS A 157 -12.09 7.76 -22.50
CA LYS A 157 -13.02 6.64 -22.74
C LYS A 157 -14.30 6.82 -21.94
N MET A 158 -14.17 7.28 -20.69
CA MET A 158 -15.27 7.62 -19.79
C MET A 158 -14.85 8.86 -19.01
N HIS A 159 -15.67 9.90 -19.02
CA HIS A 159 -15.46 11.07 -18.17
C HIS A 159 -15.71 10.70 -16.69
N PRO A 160 -15.02 11.32 -15.71
CA PRO A 160 -15.34 11.13 -14.30
C PRO A 160 -16.76 11.61 -14.02
N CYS A 161 -17.49 10.91 -13.15
CA CYS A 161 -18.85 11.26 -12.78
C CYS A 161 -19.17 10.81 -11.33
N GLY A 162 -20.18 11.42 -10.72
CA GLY A 162 -20.53 11.16 -9.31
C GLY A 162 -19.33 11.40 -8.39
N ASP A 163 -19.09 10.46 -7.48
CA ASP A 163 -18.03 10.53 -6.45
C ASP A 163 -16.60 10.68 -7.00
N ASP A 164 -16.38 10.43 -8.30
CA ASP A 164 -15.08 10.59 -8.96
C ASP A 164 -14.88 11.99 -9.61
N ALA A 165 -15.87 12.90 -9.55
CA ALA A 165 -15.87 14.18 -10.26
C ALA A 165 -16.01 15.41 -9.36
N LEU A 166 -15.33 16.48 -9.73
CA LEU A 166 -15.52 17.85 -9.23
C LEU A 166 -15.60 18.80 -10.43
N ASP A 167 -14.78 19.84 -10.43
CA ASP A 167 -14.92 21.00 -11.30
C ASP A 167 -14.25 20.82 -12.66
N LEU A 168 -13.21 20.01 -12.77
CA LEU A 168 -12.55 19.78 -14.06
C LEU A 168 -13.39 18.89 -14.98
N ALA A 169 -14.10 17.91 -14.43
CA ALA A 169 -15.09 17.14 -15.18
C ALA A 169 -16.21 18.04 -15.74
N ARG A 170 -16.75 18.96 -14.91
CA ARG A 170 -17.75 19.97 -15.32
C ARG A 170 -17.21 20.86 -16.45
N CYS A 171 -16.02 21.44 -16.26
CA CYS A 171 -15.39 22.34 -17.23
C CYS A 171 -15.06 21.67 -18.58
N VAL A 172 -14.52 20.43 -18.56
CA VAL A 172 -14.22 19.68 -19.79
C VAL A 172 -15.50 19.30 -20.52
N GLN A 173 -16.50 18.76 -19.82
CA GLN A 173 -17.77 18.39 -20.46
C GLN A 173 -18.45 19.61 -21.09
N TYR A 174 -18.52 20.72 -20.35
CA TYR A 174 -19.09 21.96 -20.87
C TYR A 174 -18.40 22.43 -22.16
N ALA A 175 -17.07 22.44 -22.21
CA ALA A 175 -16.31 22.86 -23.39
C ALA A 175 -16.42 21.88 -24.59
N VAL A 176 -16.71 20.60 -24.35
CA VAL A 176 -17.01 19.60 -25.40
C VAL A 176 -18.41 19.83 -25.99
N GLU A 177 -19.37 20.27 -25.18
CA GLU A 177 -20.73 20.63 -25.60
C GLU A 177 -20.77 22.02 -26.28
N HIS A 178 -20.02 23.00 -25.77
CA HIS A 178 -20.04 24.40 -26.19
C HIS A 178 -18.88 24.74 -27.14
N GLN A 179 -18.74 23.96 -28.22
CA GLN A 179 -17.58 24.00 -29.14
C GLN A 179 -17.34 25.35 -29.86
N HIS A 180 -18.27 26.29 -29.77
CA HIS A 180 -18.15 27.63 -30.34
C HIS A 180 -17.48 28.63 -29.36
N GLU A 181 -17.42 28.29 -28.08
CA GLU A 181 -16.67 29.02 -27.06
C GLU A 181 -15.22 28.53 -27.03
N SER A 182 -14.30 29.39 -26.55
CA SER A 182 -12.88 29.06 -26.41
C SER A 182 -12.50 29.25 -24.94
N TRP A 183 -12.16 28.15 -24.29
CA TRP A 183 -11.90 28.09 -22.86
C TRP A 183 -10.55 27.41 -22.66
N LEU A 184 -9.59 28.14 -22.08
CA LEU A 184 -8.21 27.68 -21.97
C LEU A 184 -7.91 27.12 -20.58
N PHE A 185 -7.34 25.92 -20.53
CA PHE A 185 -6.80 25.26 -19.36
C PHE A 185 -5.28 25.48 -19.31
N PRO A 186 -4.69 25.79 -18.13
CA PRO A 186 -5.33 25.98 -16.82
C PRO A 186 -5.96 27.37 -16.62
N THR A 187 -5.59 28.37 -17.43
CA THR A 187 -5.74 29.80 -17.10
C THR A 187 -7.17 30.30 -16.92
N HIS A 188 -8.16 29.71 -17.58
CA HIS A 188 -9.57 30.08 -17.43
C HIS A 188 -10.33 29.15 -16.46
N PHE A 189 -9.67 28.23 -15.73
CA PHE A 189 -10.37 27.26 -14.88
C PHE A 189 -11.27 27.92 -13.83
N SER A 190 -10.74 28.81 -13.00
CA SER A 190 -11.52 29.54 -11.99
C SER A 190 -12.64 30.39 -12.60
N ILE A 191 -12.41 30.97 -13.79
CA ILE A 191 -13.40 31.76 -14.54
C ILE A 191 -14.55 30.87 -15.04
N LEU A 192 -14.23 29.70 -15.62
CA LEU A 192 -15.21 28.75 -16.13
C LEU A 192 -15.98 28.08 -14.98
N VAL A 193 -15.32 27.76 -13.87
CA VAL A 193 -15.98 27.26 -12.64
C VAL A 193 -16.98 28.30 -12.12
N ALA A 194 -16.62 29.58 -12.08
CA ALA A 194 -17.55 30.65 -11.73
C ALA A 194 -18.71 30.78 -12.73
N HIS A 195 -18.44 30.67 -14.04
CA HIS A 195 -19.46 30.67 -15.10
C HIS A 195 -20.46 29.51 -14.96
N LEU A 196 -20.00 28.33 -14.53
CA LEU A 196 -20.82 27.14 -14.29
C LEU A 196 -21.59 27.15 -12.95
N GLY A 197 -21.65 28.29 -12.26
CA GLY A 197 -22.37 28.47 -10.99
C GLY A 197 -21.50 28.36 -9.73
N GLY A 198 -20.18 28.31 -9.88
CA GLY A 198 -19.22 28.24 -8.78
C GLY A 198 -18.69 26.84 -8.48
N PRO A 199 -17.71 26.72 -7.57
CA PRO A 199 -17.03 25.46 -7.24
C PRO A 199 -17.96 24.38 -6.72
N ALA A 200 -17.69 23.13 -7.08
CA ALA A 200 -18.40 21.98 -6.56
C ALA A 200 -18.08 21.74 -5.08
N ILE A 201 -19.08 21.29 -4.31
CA ILE A 201 -18.90 20.96 -2.90
C ILE A 201 -18.05 19.69 -2.79
N VAL A 202 -16.88 19.79 -2.16
CA VAL A 202 -16.04 18.62 -1.84
C VAL A 202 -16.74 17.78 -0.77
N THR A 203 -16.95 16.49 -1.07
CA THR A 203 -17.52 15.51 -0.14
C THR A 203 -16.46 14.48 0.25
N HIS A 204 -16.71 13.68 1.29
CA HIS A 204 -15.82 12.58 1.67
C HIS A 204 -15.63 11.57 0.52
N ALA A 205 -16.62 11.41 -0.36
CA ALA A 205 -16.54 10.47 -1.48
C ALA A 205 -15.54 10.92 -2.57
N HIS A 206 -15.25 12.23 -2.65
CA HIS A 206 -14.31 12.81 -3.62
C HIS A 206 -12.84 12.70 -3.17
N LEU A 207 -12.59 12.29 -1.93
CA LEU A 207 -11.25 12.23 -1.36
C LEU A 207 -10.41 11.14 -2.03
N ASP A 208 -9.11 11.39 -2.18
CA ASP A 208 -8.22 10.49 -2.93
C ASP A 208 -8.21 9.06 -2.37
N ARG A 209 -8.24 8.91 -1.03
CA ARG A 209 -8.32 7.59 -0.36
C ARG A 209 -9.53 6.80 -0.84
N GLU A 210 -10.71 7.42 -0.89
CA GLU A 210 -11.95 6.79 -1.35
C GLU A 210 -11.90 6.50 -2.85
N ALA A 211 -11.39 7.44 -3.66
CA ALA A 211 -11.20 7.27 -5.10
C ALA A 211 -10.29 6.07 -5.42
N PHE A 212 -9.24 5.84 -4.62
CA PHE A 212 -8.37 4.67 -4.71
C PHE A 212 -9.00 3.41 -4.12
N ALA A 213 -9.72 3.51 -2.99
CA ALA A 213 -10.36 2.38 -2.33
C ALA A 213 -11.43 1.72 -3.24
N ARG A 214 -12.14 2.52 -4.03
CA ARG A 214 -13.04 2.05 -5.11
C ARG A 214 -12.35 1.10 -6.11
N ARG A 215 -11.02 1.16 -6.25
CA ARG A 215 -10.20 0.34 -7.18
C ARG A 215 -9.40 -0.79 -6.51
N ASN A 216 -9.56 -1.02 -5.20
CA ASN A 216 -8.85 -2.10 -4.47
C ASN A 216 -9.00 -3.48 -5.15
N ASN A 217 -10.17 -3.75 -5.75
CA ASN A 217 -10.52 -5.04 -6.35
C ASN A 217 -10.33 -5.08 -7.89
N TYR A 218 -9.64 -4.11 -8.49
CA TYR A 218 -9.45 -4.07 -9.93
C TYR A 218 -8.56 -5.22 -10.44
N SER A 219 -9.13 -6.11 -11.27
CA SER A 219 -8.41 -7.23 -11.85
C SER A 219 -7.69 -6.83 -13.15
N PHE A 220 -6.36 -6.91 -13.15
CA PHE A 220 -5.54 -6.75 -14.35
C PHE A 220 -5.51 -8.06 -15.14
N SER A 221 -5.64 -7.95 -16.47
CA SER A 221 -5.59 -9.14 -17.34
C SER A 221 -4.24 -9.84 -17.18
N PRO A 222 -4.18 -11.16 -16.87
CA PRO A 222 -2.92 -11.86 -16.63
C PRO A 222 -2.01 -11.72 -17.85
N VAL A 223 -0.71 -11.57 -17.60
CA VAL A 223 0.28 -11.49 -18.68
C VAL A 223 0.20 -12.79 -19.48
N ARG A 224 -0.04 -12.69 -20.79
CA ARG A 224 0.19 -13.82 -21.69
C ARG A 224 1.70 -14.05 -21.74
N SER A 225 2.19 -14.93 -20.86
CA SER A 225 3.58 -15.36 -20.87
C SER A 225 3.96 -15.78 -22.31
N PRO A 226 5.07 -15.24 -22.86
CA PRO A 226 5.45 -15.53 -24.23
C PRO A 226 5.66 -17.04 -24.34
N LYS A 227 4.92 -17.71 -25.23
CA LYS A 227 4.98 -19.17 -25.39
C LYS A 227 6.43 -19.59 -25.62
N THR A 228 7.05 -20.16 -24.58
CA THR A 228 8.46 -20.56 -24.60
C THR A 228 8.68 -21.47 -25.80
N LYS A 229 9.41 -20.96 -26.81
CA LYS A 229 9.76 -21.75 -27.98
C LYS A 229 10.80 -22.77 -27.54
N ASN A 230 10.31 -23.92 -27.09
CA ASN A 230 11.09 -25.11 -26.81
C ASN A 230 11.77 -25.57 -28.11
N ASN A 231 12.92 -24.96 -28.42
CA ASN A 231 13.83 -25.33 -29.50
C ASN A 231 14.57 -26.64 -29.17
N ASN A 232 13.83 -27.62 -28.66
CA ASN A 232 14.33 -28.93 -28.23
C ASN A 232 14.38 -29.92 -29.42
N THR A 233 14.82 -29.41 -30.58
CA THR A 233 15.03 -30.18 -31.82
C THR A 233 16.50 -30.52 -31.99
N ARG A 234 17.15 -31.04 -30.94
CA ARG A 234 18.49 -31.64 -31.05
C ARG A 234 18.35 -33.03 -31.68
N SER A 235 18.24 -33.04 -33.00
CA SER A 235 18.05 -34.25 -33.81
C SER A 235 19.16 -35.27 -33.58
N LYS A 236 18.77 -36.52 -33.24
CA LYS A 236 19.71 -37.63 -33.05
C LYS A 236 20.29 -38.09 -34.40
N VAL A 237 21.37 -37.44 -34.84
CA VAL A 237 22.16 -37.91 -35.98
C VAL A 237 22.91 -39.19 -35.57
N LYS A 238 22.38 -40.35 -35.99
CA LYS A 238 23.10 -41.64 -35.93
C LYS A 238 24.11 -41.72 -37.08
N THR A 239 25.37 -41.37 -36.84
CA THR A 239 26.47 -41.81 -37.69
C THR A 239 26.83 -43.26 -37.38
N LYS A 240 26.89 -44.11 -38.42
CA LYS A 240 27.22 -45.54 -38.31
C LYS A 240 28.73 -45.74 -38.43
N THR A 241 29.28 -46.68 -37.67
CA THR A 241 30.68 -47.14 -37.82
C THR A 241 30.86 -47.91 -39.14
N GLY A 242 31.97 -47.67 -39.84
CA GLY A 242 32.32 -48.34 -41.09
C GLY A 242 33.84 -48.53 -41.22
N LYS A 243 34.25 -49.72 -41.69
CA LYS A 243 35.63 -50.18 -41.93
C LYS A 243 36.31 -49.43 -43.10
N ALA A 244 37.62 -49.49 -43.34
CA ALA A 244 38.84 -49.68 -42.52
C ALA A 244 40.09 -49.70 -43.46
N THR A 245 41.22 -49.10 -43.06
CA THR A 245 42.60 -49.15 -43.65
C THR A 245 43.43 -48.06 -42.92
N PHE A 246 44.75 -48.13 -42.69
CA PHE A 246 45.76 -49.21 -42.75
C PHE A 246 46.90 -48.83 -41.75
N GLU A 247 48.06 -49.50 -41.79
CA GLU A 247 49.24 -49.45 -40.89
C GLU A 247 49.88 -48.02 -40.73
N ASP A 248 50.80 -47.70 -39.79
CA ASP A 248 51.88 -48.54 -39.20
C ASP A 248 52.55 -47.96 -37.90
N LEU A 249 53.45 -48.74 -37.26
CA LEU A 249 54.53 -48.44 -36.27
C LEU A 249 54.17 -47.74 -34.92
N LEU A 250 54.34 -48.38 -33.74
CA LEU A 250 55.54 -48.47 -32.85
C LEU A 250 55.96 -47.14 -32.15
N LEU A 251 56.48 -47.05 -30.91
CA LEU A 251 57.17 -48.03 -30.02
C LEU A 251 57.21 -47.53 -28.53
N ALA A 252 57.21 -48.43 -27.52
CA ALA A 252 57.74 -48.25 -26.12
C ALA A 252 57.14 -47.16 -25.16
N SER A 253 57.20 -47.24 -23.82
CA SER A 253 57.47 -48.34 -22.85
C SER A 253 57.06 -47.98 -21.38
N SER A 254 56.87 -49.00 -20.53
CA SER A 254 57.04 -49.14 -19.04
C SER A 254 57.26 -47.92 -18.10
N ALA A 255 56.88 -47.92 -16.79
CA ALA A 255 56.04 -48.79 -15.94
C ALA A 255 55.95 -48.23 -14.47
N GLN A 256 55.00 -48.72 -13.65
CA GLN A 256 55.04 -49.11 -12.20
C GLN A 256 55.89 -48.31 -11.14
N LYS A 257 55.58 -48.14 -9.84
CA LYS A 257 54.63 -48.78 -8.86
C LYS A 257 54.68 -48.06 -7.46
N ARG A 258 53.66 -48.27 -6.59
CA ARG A 258 53.73 -48.29 -5.07
C ARG A 258 54.09 -46.95 -4.35
N THR A 259 54.03 -46.69 -3.02
CA THR A 259 53.37 -47.12 -1.72
C THR A 259 53.72 -46.05 -0.63
N VAL A 260 53.22 -45.92 0.63
CA VAL A 260 52.31 -46.68 1.55
C VAL A 260 51.59 -45.71 2.56
N ASP A 261 50.97 -46.22 3.63
CA ASP A 261 50.21 -45.58 4.75
C ASP A 261 50.86 -44.47 5.62
N GLY A 262 50.04 -43.79 6.45
CA GLY A 262 50.47 -42.92 7.57
C GLY A 262 49.37 -42.51 8.59
N MET A 263 49.51 -42.93 9.86
CA MET A 263 48.70 -42.59 11.06
C MET A 263 48.98 -41.18 11.63
N ALA A 264 48.27 -40.56 12.62
CA ALA A 264 46.90 -40.63 13.20
C ALA A 264 46.76 -39.55 14.34
N LYS A 265 45.55 -39.40 14.95
CA LYS A 265 45.22 -38.60 16.20
C LYS A 265 45.24 -37.05 16.06
N VAL A 266 44.56 -36.21 16.88
CA VAL A 266 43.43 -36.30 17.85
C VAL A 266 42.77 -34.88 17.99
N ALA A 267 41.56 -34.81 18.58
CA ALA A 267 40.69 -33.67 18.96
C ALA A 267 41.37 -32.29 19.34
N LEU A 268 40.70 -31.12 19.26
CA LEU A 268 39.41 -30.74 19.90
C LEU A 268 38.64 -29.56 19.22
N ASP A 269 37.46 -29.28 19.78
CA ASP A 269 36.63 -28.05 19.75
C ASP A 269 35.90 -27.51 18.49
N ASN A 270 34.57 -27.68 18.56
CA ASN A 270 33.50 -26.70 18.27
C ASN A 270 33.85 -25.38 17.53
N LYS A 271 33.37 -25.26 16.28
CA LYS A 271 32.29 -24.28 15.96
C LYS A 271 31.59 -24.55 14.63
N ARG A 272 30.34 -24.08 14.54
CA ARG A 272 29.54 -24.05 13.30
C ARG A 272 29.98 -22.86 12.42
N ARG A 273 30.26 -23.09 11.13
CA ARG A 273 29.41 -22.62 10.01
C ARG A 273 29.96 -23.04 8.65
N SER A 274 29.03 -23.07 7.69
CA SER A 274 29.24 -23.26 6.25
C SER A 274 30.34 -22.37 5.68
N GLY A 275 31.29 -22.96 4.96
CA GLY A 275 32.18 -22.23 4.06
C GLY A 275 31.75 -22.39 2.61
N ARG A 276 31.62 -21.28 1.87
CA ARG A 276 32.08 -21.15 0.47
C ARG A 276 31.95 -19.71 -0.03
N LEU A 277 33.01 -18.92 0.12
CA LEU A 277 33.36 -17.76 -0.72
C LEU A 277 34.69 -17.18 -0.21
N VAL A 278 35.81 -17.59 -0.82
CA VAL A 278 37.15 -17.02 -0.57
C VAL A 278 37.91 -17.03 -1.90
N GLY A 279 38.41 -15.86 -2.31
CA GLY A 279 39.13 -15.63 -3.56
C GLY A 279 38.50 -14.47 -4.36
N LYS A 280 39.17 -13.32 -4.56
CA LYS A 280 40.53 -12.94 -4.13
C LYS A 280 40.63 -11.45 -3.77
N GLN A 281 41.46 -11.19 -2.75
CA GLN A 281 42.34 -10.02 -2.55
C GLN A 281 41.79 -8.60 -2.81
N ILE A 282 41.54 -7.90 -1.71
CA ILE A 282 41.79 -6.45 -1.59
C ILE A 282 43.30 -6.25 -1.42
N ASN A 283 43.85 -5.15 -1.95
CA ASN A 283 45.13 -4.57 -1.52
C ASN A 283 44.86 -3.17 -0.95
N PHE A 284 45.50 -2.81 0.17
CA PHE A 284 45.44 -1.50 0.79
C PHE A 284 46.70 -0.67 0.45
N ALA A 285 46.51 0.62 0.11
CA ALA A 285 47.53 1.66 0.20
C ALA A 285 46.87 3.06 0.16
N GLU A 286 46.87 3.77 1.28
CA GLU A 286 46.75 5.23 1.39
C GLU A 286 48.17 5.82 1.65
N PRO A 287 48.40 7.14 1.76
CA PRO A 287 47.55 8.32 1.44
C PRO A 287 48.26 9.31 0.48
N SER A 288 47.67 10.50 0.23
CA SER A 288 48.34 11.84 0.24
C SER A 288 47.71 12.87 -0.72
N ASP A 289 47.13 13.92 -0.13
CA ASP A 289 47.10 15.36 -0.47
C ASP A 289 47.39 15.91 -1.90
N ASN A 290 46.54 16.90 -2.24
CA ASN A 290 46.79 18.18 -2.92
C ASN A 290 46.72 18.37 -4.46
N ASP A 291 46.15 19.55 -4.77
CA ASP A 291 46.39 20.52 -5.85
C ASP A 291 46.24 20.14 -7.34
N ASP A 292 45.10 20.57 -7.90
CA ASP A 292 44.97 21.64 -8.92
C ASP A 292 45.60 21.55 -10.34
N ALA A 293 45.06 22.39 -11.23
CA ALA A 293 45.61 22.85 -12.53
C ALA A 293 45.73 21.89 -13.76
N ASP A 294 44.68 21.91 -14.60
CA ASP A 294 44.70 22.51 -15.96
C ASP A 294 45.42 21.82 -17.17
N LYS A 295 44.89 22.13 -18.38
CA LYS A 295 45.47 22.06 -19.75
C LYS A 295 45.75 20.74 -20.51
N THR A 296 44.93 20.59 -21.57
CA THR A 296 45.28 20.30 -23.00
C THR A 296 45.84 18.95 -23.47
N ASP A 297 44.97 18.20 -24.17
CA ASP A 297 44.95 17.99 -25.64
C ASP A 297 46.13 17.34 -26.42
N PHE A 298 45.76 16.47 -27.39
CA PHE A 298 46.55 15.87 -28.50
C PHE A 298 47.68 14.87 -28.11
N ASP A 299 47.92 13.74 -28.80
CA ASP A 299 47.26 13.09 -29.96
C ASP A 299 47.67 11.60 -30.08
N SER A 300 47.09 10.87 -31.05
CA SER A 300 47.67 9.69 -31.74
C SER A 300 47.61 8.32 -31.02
N PRO A 301 47.83 7.18 -31.72
CA PRO A 301 46.92 6.72 -32.77
C PRO A 301 46.58 5.20 -32.70
N TYR A 302 45.31 4.82 -32.93
CA TYR A 302 44.91 3.63 -33.71
C TYR A 302 43.37 3.64 -33.89
N ALA A 303 42.86 3.10 -35.02
CA ALA A 303 41.46 3.29 -35.43
C ALA A 303 40.76 2.01 -35.91
N THR A 304 39.46 2.15 -36.22
CA THR A 304 38.52 1.20 -36.88
C THR A 304 37.72 0.26 -35.96
N PRO A 305 36.50 -0.18 -36.37
CA PRO A 305 35.46 0.63 -37.04
C PRO A 305 34.03 0.39 -36.51
N VAL A 306 33.27 1.46 -36.26
CA VAL A 306 31.84 1.38 -35.93
C VAL A 306 30.98 1.12 -37.17
N LYS A 307 30.16 0.05 -37.15
CA LYS A 307 29.21 -0.29 -38.23
C LYS A 307 28.02 0.69 -38.30
N LYS A 308 28.13 1.72 -39.13
CA LYS A 308 26.97 2.56 -39.53
C LYS A 308 26.03 1.77 -40.45
N ARG A 309 24.76 1.61 -40.06
CA ARG A 309 23.67 1.18 -40.98
C ARG A 309 23.04 2.43 -41.61
N LYS A 310 22.77 2.39 -42.92
CA LYS A 310 22.19 3.52 -43.67
C LYS A 310 20.70 3.69 -43.34
N LEU A 311 20.24 4.93 -43.25
CA LEU A 311 18.82 5.30 -43.37
C LEU A 311 18.61 6.12 -44.66
N SER A 312 17.49 5.88 -45.33
CA SER A 312 17.03 6.63 -46.50
C SER A 312 16.39 7.97 -46.10
N ARG A 313 16.20 8.88 -47.07
CA ARG A 313 15.89 10.31 -46.85
C ARG A 313 14.53 10.69 -47.46
N LEU A 314 14.00 11.85 -47.04
CA LEU A 314 12.84 12.62 -47.54
C LEU A 314 11.46 12.19 -46.98
N PRO A 315 10.47 13.12 -46.87
CA PRO A 315 10.53 14.59 -46.75
C PRO A 315 9.84 15.13 -45.45
N LEU A 316 9.73 16.46 -45.29
CA LEU A 316 9.21 17.13 -44.07
C LEU A 316 7.71 17.43 -44.12
N THR A 317 7.01 17.33 -42.97
CA THR A 317 5.91 18.21 -42.46
C THR A 317 5.28 17.58 -41.19
N PRO A 318 4.44 18.34 -40.45
CA PRO A 318 4.78 19.41 -39.52
C PRO A 318 5.09 18.88 -38.09
N GLN A 319 5.35 19.78 -37.14
CA GLN A 319 5.94 19.43 -35.84
C GLN A 319 4.97 18.71 -34.89
N SER A 320 5.40 17.55 -34.37
CA SER A 320 4.96 17.01 -33.09
C SER A 320 6.06 17.22 -32.04
N ILE A 321 5.68 17.45 -30.78
CA ILE A 321 6.63 17.46 -29.67
C ILE A 321 6.99 16.00 -29.36
N ASP A 322 8.24 15.64 -29.61
CA ASP A 322 8.75 14.29 -29.35
C ASP A 322 9.27 14.19 -27.92
N ASP A 323 8.43 13.69 -27.02
CA ASP A 323 8.79 13.35 -25.62
C ASP A 323 9.29 11.90 -25.48
N GLY A 324 9.76 11.29 -26.58
CA GLY A 324 10.11 9.89 -26.69
C GLY A 324 11.34 9.43 -25.90
N GLU A 325 11.25 9.29 -24.57
CA GLU A 325 12.27 8.61 -23.74
C GLU A 325 11.69 7.91 -22.51
N PHE A 326 11.22 6.68 -22.72
CA PHE A 326 11.06 5.66 -21.68
C PHE A 326 11.28 4.29 -22.33
N VAL A 327 12.28 3.54 -21.85
CA VAL A 327 12.58 2.20 -22.36
C VAL A 327 11.88 1.18 -21.46
N GLN A 328 11.01 0.36 -22.05
CA GLN A 328 10.52 -0.84 -21.39
C GLN A 328 11.67 -1.85 -21.34
N TYR A 329 12.41 -1.86 -20.22
CA TYR A 329 13.42 -2.85 -19.96
C TYR A 329 12.76 -4.21 -19.73
N GLU A 330 13.07 -5.17 -20.60
CA GLU A 330 13.01 -6.59 -20.25
C GLU A 330 14.22 -6.88 -19.35
N SER A 331 13.97 -7.42 -18.15
CA SER A 331 15.00 -7.89 -17.23
C SER A 331 14.57 -9.26 -16.71
N ASP A 332 15.44 -10.25 -16.89
CA ASP A 332 15.20 -11.64 -16.50
C ASP A 332 15.35 -11.88 -14.99
N ASP A 333 15.02 -13.12 -14.60
CA ASP A 333 15.32 -13.85 -13.36
C ASP A 333 14.48 -13.61 -12.08
N ASP A 334 13.81 -14.70 -11.71
CA ASP A 334 13.49 -15.25 -10.38
C ASP A 334 13.06 -14.35 -9.21
N ASP A 335 11.78 -14.50 -8.83
CA ASP A 335 11.42 -14.77 -7.42
C ASP A 335 10.26 -15.79 -7.38
N ASP A 336 10.43 -16.89 -6.65
CA ASP A 336 9.63 -18.12 -6.78
C ASP A 336 8.45 -18.13 -5.77
N MET A 337 7.23 -17.86 -6.26
CA MET A 337 6.01 -17.82 -5.44
C MET A 337 5.03 -18.93 -5.85
N PRO A 338 4.60 -19.81 -4.92
CA PRO A 338 3.79 -20.97 -5.26
C PRO A 338 2.37 -20.59 -5.66
N ALA A 339 1.89 -21.16 -6.76
CA ALA A 339 0.49 -21.11 -7.16
C ALA A 339 -0.29 -22.25 -6.49
N GLU A 340 -1.33 -21.92 -5.73
CA GLU A 340 -2.37 -22.87 -5.32
C GLU A 340 -3.31 -23.10 -6.50
N GLU A 341 -3.23 -24.26 -7.17
CA GLU A 341 -4.20 -24.65 -8.20
C GLU A 341 -5.53 -25.06 -7.58
N SER A 342 -6.61 -24.39 -7.97
CA SER A 342 -7.96 -24.84 -7.67
C SER A 342 -8.36 -26.02 -8.57
N SER A 343 -8.76 -27.13 -7.95
CA SER A 343 -9.47 -28.22 -8.62
C SER A 343 -10.64 -28.66 -7.74
N GLU A 344 -11.73 -29.06 -8.36
CA GLU A 344 -13.03 -29.26 -7.73
C GLU A 344 -13.58 -30.66 -8.03
N VAL A 345 -14.56 -31.10 -7.24
CA VAL A 345 -15.45 -32.26 -7.40
C VAL A 345 -15.02 -33.59 -6.71
N GLU A 346 -15.91 -33.98 -5.77
CA GLU A 346 -16.21 -35.31 -5.22
C GLU A 346 -15.32 -35.99 -4.14
N THR A 347 -16.01 -36.81 -3.34
CA THR A 347 -15.65 -37.38 -2.02
C THR A 347 -15.58 -38.93 -2.14
N PRO A 348 -15.04 -39.73 -1.17
CA PRO A 348 -14.98 -39.48 0.29
C PRO A 348 -13.70 -39.90 1.05
N SER A 349 -13.74 -39.70 2.38
CA SER A 349 -12.69 -40.01 3.37
C SER A 349 -12.37 -41.52 3.47
N PRO A 350 -11.13 -41.93 3.86
CA PRO A 350 -10.88 -42.06 5.31
C PRO A 350 -9.44 -41.80 5.83
N THR A 351 -9.36 -41.42 7.11
CA THR A 351 -8.22 -41.51 8.07
C THR A 351 -6.95 -40.64 7.89
N PRO A 352 -6.35 -40.11 8.98
CA PRO A 352 -5.17 -39.23 8.93
C PRO A 352 -3.83 -39.93 9.26
N THR A 353 -2.85 -39.86 8.36
CA THR A 353 -1.47 -40.28 8.64
C THR A 353 -0.64 -39.15 9.27
N VAL A 354 -0.25 -39.35 10.53
CA VAL A 354 0.58 -38.41 11.29
C VAL A 354 2.04 -38.54 10.88
N HIS A 355 2.66 -37.47 10.37
CA HIS A 355 4.05 -37.06 10.68
C HIS A 355 4.31 -35.61 10.20
N GLY A 356 4.86 -34.74 11.07
CA GLY A 356 5.18 -33.35 10.69
C GLY A 356 5.23 -32.29 11.80
N ARG A 357 4.91 -32.61 13.07
CA ARG A 357 4.83 -31.61 14.17
C ARG A 357 5.78 -31.86 15.35
N ALA A 358 6.96 -32.45 15.10
CA ALA A 358 7.98 -32.66 16.13
C ALA A 358 8.70 -31.35 16.55
N ALA A 359 9.12 -30.53 15.58
CA ALA A 359 9.86 -29.29 15.86
C ALA A 359 9.02 -28.27 16.66
N ALA A 360 7.78 -28.02 16.24
CA ALA A 360 6.87 -27.06 16.87
C ALA A 360 6.52 -27.42 18.34
N ARG A 361 6.50 -28.71 18.69
CA ARG A 361 6.32 -29.15 20.09
C ARG A 361 7.55 -28.83 20.95
N LYS A 362 8.77 -28.97 20.41
CA LYS A 362 10.02 -28.74 21.16
C LYS A 362 10.21 -27.27 21.55
N ALA A 363 9.82 -26.33 20.68
CA ALA A 363 9.83 -24.90 20.99
C ALA A 363 8.88 -24.52 22.14
N ARG A 364 7.66 -25.10 22.17
CA ARG A 364 6.65 -24.82 23.20
C ARG A 364 7.00 -25.37 24.60
N VAL A 365 7.91 -26.34 24.70
CA VAL A 365 8.40 -26.85 25.99
C VAL A 365 9.39 -25.88 26.63
N ASN A 366 10.36 -25.37 25.87
CA ASN A 366 11.38 -24.45 26.42
C ASN A 366 10.78 -23.13 26.93
N ILE A 367 9.77 -22.57 26.25
CA ILE A 367 9.09 -21.34 26.69
C ILE A 367 8.35 -21.57 28.02
N LYS A 368 7.73 -22.74 28.22
CA LYS A 368 7.07 -23.12 29.49
C LYS A 368 8.04 -23.43 30.64
N ALA A 369 9.34 -23.59 30.35
CA ALA A 369 10.36 -23.83 31.37
C ALA A 369 11.07 -22.55 31.86
N ALA A 370 10.82 -21.40 31.22
CA ALA A 370 11.52 -20.14 31.49
C ALA A 370 10.72 -19.13 32.35
N PHE A 371 9.44 -19.40 32.63
CA PHE A 371 8.57 -18.54 33.43
C PHE A 371 7.81 -19.34 34.49
N VAL A 372 8.52 -19.74 35.55
CA VAL A 372 7.93 -20.26 36.79
C VAL A 372 8.76 -19.76 37.97
N GLU A 373 8.32 -18.66 38.61
CA GLU A 373 8.71 -18.34 39.99
C GLU A 373 7.46 -18.10 40.85
N HIS A 374 7.39 -18.87 41.93
CA HIS A 374 6.67 -18.64 43.19
C HIS A 374 5.38 -17.79 43.21
N ILE A 375 4.24 -18.48 43.09
CA ILE A 375 3.02 -18.13 43.82
C ILE A 375 2.76 -19.24 44.86
N THR A 376 2.70 -18.88 46.14
CA THR A 376 2.33 -19.80 47.23
C THR A 376 0.81 -19.83 47.44
N PRO A 377 0.20 -21.01 47.68
CA PRO A 377 -1.25 -21.10 47.80
C PRO A 377 -1.74 -20.64 49.18
N LEU A 378 -2.66 -19.67 49.20
CA LEU A 378 -3.39 -19.31 50.42
C LEU A 378 -4.45 -20.37 50.72
N LYS A 379 -4.56 -20.79 51.98
CA LYS A 379 -5.53 -21.81 52.41
C LYS A 379 -6.96 -21.30 52.29
N GLN A 380 -7.85 -22.17 51.79
CA GLN A 380 -9.27 -22.06 52.07
C GLN A 380 -9.53 -22.33 53.56
N THR A 381 -10.38 -21.52 54.19
CA THR A 381 -10.95 -21.77 55.52
C THR A 381 -12.45 -21.65 55.45
N THR A 382 -13.15 -22.63 56.02
CA THR A 382 -14.61 -22.76 56.02
C THR A 382 -15.30 -21.65 56.81
N THR A 383 -16.46 -21.22 56.31
CA THR A 383 -17.41 -20.40 57.07
C THR A 383 -18.20 -21.26 58.05
N GLU A 384 -17.98 -21.05 59.34
CA GLU A 384 -18.88 -21.51 60.40
C GLU A 384 -19.50 -20.31 61.14
N ASN A 385 -20.75 -20.46 61.59
CA ASN A 385 -21.51 -19.38 62.20
C ASN A 385 -21.14 -19.20 63.68
N GLY A 386 -20.69 -18.00 64.05
CA GLY A 386 -20.47 -17.58 65.44
C GLY A 386 -21.13 -16.23 65.71
N ALA A 387 -21.90 -16.14 66.81
CA ALA A 387 -22.66 -14.95 67.17
C ALA A 387 -22.03 -14.16 68.33
N SER A 388 -22.49 -12.91 68.52
CA SER A 388 -22.02 -11.95 69.53
C SER A 388 -20.61 -11.37 69.26
N THR A 389 -20.26 -10.15 69.69
CA THR A 389 -20.94 -9.25 70.65
C THR A 389 -20.88 -7.81 70.17
N GLN A 390 -21.82 -6.97 70.58
CA GLN A 390 -21.76 -5.52 70.36
C GLN A 390 -20.46 -4.92 70.91
N LYS A 391 -19.69 -4.24 70.05
CA LYS A 391 -18.70 -3.23 70.44
C LYS A 391 -18.96 -1.97 69.62
N THR A 392 -18.70 -0.83 70.25
CA THR A 392 -18.96 0.51 69.71
C THR A 392 -18.29 0.71 68.36
N MET A 393 -19.03 1.25 67.39
CA MET A 393 -18.47 1.69 66.12
C MET A 393 -17.60 2.92 66.34
N ALA A 394 -16.31 2.69 66.63
CA ALA A 394 -15.29 3.65 66.23
C ALA A 394 -15.39 3.79 64.71
N GLN A 395 -15.70 5.00 64.23
CA GLN A 395 -15.75 5.27 62.80
C GLN A 395 -14.40 4.88 62.20
N LYS A 396 -14.39 4.02 61.16
CA LYS A 396 -13.18 3.82 60.36
C LYS A 396 -12.74 5.19 59.87
N PRO A 397 -11.45 5.57 59.99
CA PRO A 397 -10.98 6.82 59.39
C PRO A 397 -11.32 6.77 57.91
N LEU A 398 -11.89 7.87 57.40
CA LEU A 398 -12.22 7.97 55.97
C LEU A 398 -10.94 7.69 55.16
N PRO A 399 -11.00 6.83 54.13
CA PRO A 399 -9.83 6.48 53.36
C PRO A 399 -9.25 7.74 52.70
N ALA A 400 -7.92 7.81 52.56
CA ALA A 400 -7.21 9.06 52.28
C ALA A 400 -7.74 9.82 51.04
N TYR A 401 -8.24 9.11 50.03
CA TYR A 401 -8.85 9.70 48.82
C TYR A 401 -10.11 10.55 49.07
N MET A 402 -10.76 10.43 50.24
CA MET A 402 -11.88 11.30 50.64
C MET A 402 -11.43 12.62 51.27
N ASN A 403 -10.14 12.73 51.64
CA ASN A 403 -9.54 13.94 52.20
C ASN A 403 -8.54 14.62 51.23
N THR A 404 -8.25 14.01 50.07
CA THR A 404 -7.46 14.65 49.02
C THR A 404 -8.28 15.74 48.33
N THR A 405 -7.87 16.99 48.48
CA THR A 405 -8.33 18.09 47.63
C THR A 405 -7.80 17.89 46.21
N PHE A 406 -8.63 17.33 45.34
CA PHE A 406 -8.38 17.30 43.90
C PHE A 406 -8.44 18.71 43.31
N GLU A 407 -7.78 18.93 42.18
CA GLU A 407 -7.90 20.16 41.39
C GLU A 407 -9.37 20.52 41.16
N PRO A 408 -9.79 21.80 41.33
CA PRO A 408 -11.19 22.20 41.18
C PRO A 408 -11.73 21.94 39.76
N GLU A 409 -10.87 21.91 38.75
CA GLU A 409 -11.22 21.50 37.39
C GLU A 409 -11.62 20.01 37.32
N VAL A 410 -10.86 19.12 37.97
CA VAL A 410 -11.17 17.67 38.04
C VAL A 410 -12.46 17.43 38.83
N MET A 411 -12.67 18.14 39.94
CA MET A 411 -13.94 18.10 40.67
C MET A 411 -15.12 18.57 39.81
N THR A 412 -14.93 19.66 39.05
CA THR A 412 -15.97 20.18 38.15
C THR A 412 -16.30 19.20 37.03
N ALA A 413 -15.28 18.57 36.42
CA ALA A 413 -15.47 17.52 35.42
C ALA A 413 -16.21 16.29 35.97
N ALA A 414 -15.91 15.88 37.21
CA ALA A 414 -16.61 14.78 37.89
C ALA A 414 -18.09 15.11 38.16
N TYR A 415 -18.40 16.34 38.59
CA TYR A 415 -19.80 16.79 38.77
C TYR A 415 -20.57 16.95 37.45
N MET A 416 -19.88 17.22 36.33
CA MET A 416 -20.48 17.25 35.00
C MET A 416 -20.75 15.84 34.43
N PHE A 417 -20.09 14.79 34.93
CA PHE A 417 -20.23 13.45 34.37
C PHE A 417 -21.66 12.90 34.52
N SER A 418 -22.27 13.03 35.70
CA SER A 418 -23.63 12.56 35.99
C SER A 418 -24.74 13.42 35.38
N SER A 419 -24.40 14.50 34.66
CA SER A 419 -25.32 15.33 33.86
C SER A 419 -25.00 15.33 32.36
N ARG A 420 -23.99 14.55 31.93
CA ARG A 420 -23.53 14.45 30.54
C ARG A 420 -24.66 14.00 29.61
N GLN A 421 -25.08 14.87 28.70
CA GLN A 421 -25.82 14.43 27.52
C GLN A 421 -24.82 13.81 26.53
N PRO A 422 -25.09 12.63 25.96
CA PRO A 422 -24.23 12.05 24.94
C PRO A 422 -24.24 12.93 23.69
N ILE A 423 -23.08 13.08 23.05
CA ILE A 423 -22.95 13.86 21.82
C ILE A 423 -23.22 12.92 20.66
N ARG A 424 -24.24 13.19 19.83
CA ARG A 424 -24.54 12.39 18.65
C ARG A 424 -23.39 12.47 17.65
N LEU A 425 -22.71 11.36 17.43
CA LEU A 425 -21.84 11.19 16.26
C LEU A 425 -22.64 10.49 15.16
N ALA A 426 -22.64 11.06 13.95
CA ALA A 426 -23.25 10.39 12.80
C ALA A 426 -22.34 9.22 12.36
N PRO A 427 -22.85 7.97 12.27
CA PRO A 427 -22.10 6.88 11.68
C PRO A 427 -21.91 7.14 10.17
N PRO A 428 -20.80 6.68 9.58
CA PRO A 428 -20.68 6.62 8.12
C PRO A 428 -21.83 5.82 7.51
N MET A 429 -22.17 6.06 6.24
CA MET A 429 -23.26 5.32 5.60
C MET A 429 -22.87 3.85 5.38
N LEU A 430 -23.52 2.95 6.11
CA LEU A 430 -23.41 1.51 5.88
C LEU A 430 -24.04 1.14 4.53
N SER A 431 -23.33 0.38 3.72
CA SER A 431 -23.88 -0.11 2.45
C SER A 431 -25.09 -1.02 2.68
N TYR A 432 -26.09 -0.88 1.81
CA TYR A 432 -27.32 -1.68 1.85
C TYR A 432 -27.03 -3.16 1.56
N ASN A 433 -26.22 -3.43 0.53
CA ASN A 433 -25.79 -4.77 0.11
C ASN A 433 -24.63 -5.33 0.97
N ARG A 434 -24.48 -4.94 2.24
CA ARG A 434 -23.45 -5.51 3.12
C ARG A 434 -23.82 -6.94 3.51
N LEU A 435 -22.82 -7.83 3.56
CA LEU A 435 -22.97 -9.13 4.20
C LEU A 435 -23.35 -8.94 5.68
N LYS A 436 -24.39 -9.64 6.12
CA LYS A 436 -24.82 -9.74 7.53
C LYS A 436 -24.65 -11.18 8.03
N ILE A 437 -25.00 -11.42 9.29
CA ILE A 437 -25.16 -12.76 9.86
C ILE A 437 -26.65 -13.06 9.92
N ASP A 438 -27.10 -13.90 8.99
CA ASP A 438 -28.49 -14.27 8.77
C ASP A 438 -28.71 -15.73 9.20
N ASP A 439 -29.97 -16.18 9.31
CA ASP A 439 -30.32 -17.54 9.79
C ASP A 439 -29.61 -18.67 9.01
N ASP A 440 -29.34 -18.45 7.71
CA ASP A 440 -28.63 -19.39 6.83
C ASP A 440 -27.09 -19.38 7.01
N SER A 441 -26.52 -18.41 7.73
CA SER A 441 -25.06 -18.26 7.90
C SER A 441 -24.58 -18.23 9.35
N ILE A 442 -25.49 -18.06 10.32
CA ILE A 442 -25.21 -17.98 11.76
C ILE A 442 -24.33 -19.12 12.31
N PHE A 443 -24.49 -20.34 11.78
CA PHE A 443 -23.72 -21.52 12.20
C PHE A 443 -22.21 -21.42 11.93
N LEU A 444 -21.79 -20.58 10.98
CA LEU A 444 -20.36 -20.34 10.69
C LEU A 444 -19.68 -19.48 11.75
N TYR A 445 -20.46 -18.76 12.57
CA TYR A 445 -19.97 -17.76 13.52
C TYR A 445 -20.22 -18.15 14.98
N ALA A 446 -21.32 -18.86 15.27
CA ALA A 446 -21.64 -19.45 16.57
C ALA A 446 -20.57 -20.45 17.06
N ALA A 447 -20.46 -20.66 18.38
CA ALA A 447 -19.68 -21.75 18.94
C ALA A 447 -20.45 -23.09 18.86
N PRO A 448 -19.79 -24.21 18.48
CA PRO A 448 -20.33 -25.54 18.72
C PRO A 448 -20.28 -25.91 20.23
N PRO A 449 -21.22 -26.73 20.74
CA PRO A 449 -22.35 -27.33 20.03
C PRO A 449 -23.48 -26.33 19.76
N HIS A 450 -24.15 -26.50 18.62
CA HIS A 450 -25.31 -25.70 18.22
C HIS A 450 -26.59 -26.38 18.74
N THR A 451 -27.23 -25.78 19.73
CA THR A 451 -28.37 -26.35 20.50
C THR A 451 -29.73 -25.86 20.02
N ASN A 452 -29.84 -24.59 19.67
CA ASN A 452 -31.02 -23.86 19.17
C ASN A 452 -30.51 -22.66 18.34
N LEU A 453 -31.42 -21.87 17.75
CA LEU A 453 -31.03 -20.64 17.03
C LEU A 453 -30.54 -19.52 17.99
N ASP A 454 -31.14 -19.42 19.17
CA ASP A 454 -30.92 -18.31 20.10
C ASP A 454 -29.53 -18.34 20.76
N ASP A 455 -29.07 -19.51 21.21
CA ASP A 455 -27.71 -19.72 21.74
C ASP A 455 -26.66 -19.51 20.63
N MET A 456 -27.02 -19.82 19.37
CA MET A 456 -26.15 -19.56 18.22
C MET A 456 -26.00 -18.06 17.96
N TYR A 457 -27.09 -17.27 18.01
CA TYR A 457 -27.04 -15.81 17.93
C TYR A 457 -26.30 -15.20 19.12
N ALA A 458 -26.62 -15.60 20.36
CA ALA A 458 -25.91 -15.16 21.56
C ALA A 458 -24.40 -15.45 21.49
N SER A 459 -24.01 -16.62 20.96
CA SER A 459 -22.61 -16.99 20.79
C SER A 459 -21.91 -16.27 19.63
N ALA A 460 -22.57 -16.07 18.49
CA ALA A 460 -22.00 -15.36 17.35
C ALA A 460 -21.86 -13.85 17.60
N TYR A 461 -22.73 -13.27 18.44
CA TYR A 461 -22.71 -11.87 18.85
C TYR A 461 -22.02 -11.64 20.22
N ASP A 462 -21.38 -12.67 20.79
CA ASP A 462 -20.56 -12.47 21.98
C ASP A 462 -19.33 -11.58 21.68
N SER A 463 -19.15 -10.52 22.46
CA SER A 463 -18.05 -9.56 22.37
C SER A 463 -16.68 -10.22 22.54
N ALA A 464 -16.60 -11.33 23.28
CA ALA A 464 -15.37 -12.12 23.44
C ALA A 464 -15.16 -13.19 22.35
N ARG A 465 -16.19 -13.53 21.55
CA ARG A 465 -16.21 -14.68 20.61
C ARG A 465 -14.97 -14.84 19.71
N PHE A 466 -14.43 -13.73 19.24
CA PHE A 466 -13.30 -13.68 18.30
C PHE A 466 -12.01 -13.09 18.92
N ASN A 467 -11.95 -12.98 20.25
CA ASN A 467 -10.90 -12.29 21.01
C ASN A 467 -10.69 -10.82 20.57
N GLY A 468 -11.78 -10.10 20.31
CA GLY A 468 -11.78 -8.73 19.78
C GLY A 468 -12.64 -8.59 18.52
N PRO A 469 -12.47 -7.49 17.76
CA PRO A 469 -13.22 -7.23 16.54
C PRO A 469 -12.86 -8.20 15.40
N ARG A 470 -13.86 -8.56 14.60
CA ARG A 470 -13.65 -9.35 13.38
C ARG A 470 -12.88 -8.56 12.31
N ARG A 471 -11.80 -9.14 11.78
CA ARG A 471 -10.97 -8.56 10.68
C ARG A 471 -11.54 -8.76 9.28
N HIS A 472 -12.61 -9.53 9.15
CA HIS A 472 -13.24 -9.89 7.87
C HIS A 472 -14.76 -9.89 8.03
N ALA A 473 -15.48 -9.59 6.93
CA ALA A 473 -16.94 -9.56 6.89
C ALA A 473 -17.60 -10.92 7.24
N PRO A 474 -18.91 -10.97 7.55
CA PRO A 474 -19.79 -9.84 7.92
C PRO A 474 -19.39 -9.17 9.23
N PHE A 475 -19.14 -7.85 9.21
CA PHE A 475 -18.81 -7.09 10.42
C PHE A 475 -20.08 -6.95 11.28
N ARG A 476 -20.04 -7.38 12.55
CA ARG A 476 -21.21 -7.33 13.44
C ARG A 476 -21.54 -5.88 13.79
N GLU A 477 -22.80 -5.63 14.14
CA GLU A 477 -23.28 -4.32 14.58
C GLU A 477 -23.07 -4.20 16.10
N LEU A 478 -22.28 -3.22 16.56
CA LEU A 478 -21.70 -3.18 17.92
C LEU A 478 -22.78 -3.13 19.02
N HIS A 479 -23.91 -2.49 18.74
CA HIS A 479 -25.03 -2.39 19.66
C HIS A 479 -25.72 -3.74 19.95
N LEU A 480 -25.58 -4.71 19.03
CA LEU A 480 -26.11 -6.09 19.17
C LEU A 480 -25.15 -7.04 19.91
N LEU A 481 -23.93 -6.61 20.24
CA LEU A 481 -22.97 -7.47 20.93
C LEU A 481 -23.31 -7.65 22.41
N THR A 482 -22.87 -8.76 23.01
CA THR A 482 -22.92 -8.94 24.48
C THR A 482 -22.14 -7.82 25.18
N ASP A 483 -22.53 -7.48 26.42
CA ASP A 483 -21.78 -6.51 27.21
C ASP A 483 -20.38 -7.05 27.56
N PRO A 484 -19.30 -6.29 27.27
CA PRO A 484 -17.96 -6.69 27.63
C PRO A 484 -17.79 -6.81 29.14
N ALA A 485 -16.91 -7.70 29.59
CA ALA A 485 -16.66 -7.94 30.99
C ALA A 485 -16.38 -6.64 31.77
N VAL A 486 -16.93 -6.53 32.99
CA VAL A 486 -16.89 -5.30 33.83
C VAL A 486 -15.47 -4.82 34.14
N PHE A 487 -14.48 -5.72 34.10
CA PHE A 487 -13.05 -5.42 34.28
C PHE A 487 -12.29 -5.14 32.98
N ASP A 488 -12.89 -5.35 31.81
CA ASP A 488 -12.27 -5.07 30.52
C ASP A 488 -12.47 -3.59 30.18
N THR A 489 -11.37 -2.82 30.28
CA THR A 489 -11.29 -1.40 29.94
C THR A 489 -10.46 -1.16 28.66
N SER A 490 -10.29 -2.19 27.83
CA SER A 490 -9.65 -2.04 26.51
C SER A 490 -10.52 -1.22 25.55
N ASP A 491 -9.89 -0.57 24.57
CA ASP A 491 -10.58 0.22 23.53
C ASP A 491 -11.69 -0.56 22.82
N TRP A 492 -11.57 -1.89 22.72
CA TRP A 492 -12.62 -2.76 22.15
C TRP A 492 -13.89 -2.76 23.02
N ALA A 493 -13.76 -3.10 24.30
CA ALA A 493 -14.87 -3.09 25.24
C ALA A 493 -15.49 -1.69 25.38
N GLU A 494 -14.62 -0.69 25.43
CA GLU A 494 -14.94 0.72 25.52
C GLU A 494 -15.69 1.27 24.29
N ASN A 495 -15.35 0.82 23.08
CA ASN A 495 -16.07 1.20 21.86
C ASN A 495 -17.45 0.53 21.77
N ILE A 496 -17.63 -0.69 22.31
CA ILE A 496 -18.95 -1.33 22.40
C ILE A 496 -19.87 -0.56 23.36
N ARG A 497 -19.38 -0.19 24.56
CA ARG A 497 -20.16 0.59 25.54
C ARG A 497 -20.63 1.92 24.96
N TRP A 498 -19.72 2.66 24.31
CA TRP A 498 -20.06 3.91 23.61
C TRP A 498 -21.07 3.68 22.47
N ALA A 499 -20.91 2.63 21.66
CA ALA A 499 -21.83 2.35 20.56
C ALA A 499 -23.25 1.98 21.06
N LYS A 500 -23.37 1.33 22.22
CA LYS A 500 -24.66 1.06 22.87
C LYS A 500 -25.32 2.34 23.40
N GLU A 501 -24.57 3.25 24.01
CA GLU A 501 -25.07 4.59 24.40
C GLU A 501 -25.63 5.33 23.17
N GLN A 502 -24.86 5.38 22.08
CA GLN A 502 -25.22 6.12 20.86
C GLN A 502 -26.39 5.47 20.09
N TYR A 503 -26.57 4.15 20.19
CA TYR A 503 -27.77 3.49 19.71
C TYR A 503 -28.99 3.82 20.60
N THR A 504 -28.83 3.78 21.92
CA THR A 504 -29.89 4.05 22.90
C THR A 504 -30.42 5.48 22.83
N HIS A 505 -29.57 6.46 22.54
CA HIS A 505 -29.95 7.87 22.48
C HIS A 505 -30.24 8.40 21.06
N PHE A 506 -29.69 7.78 20.00
CA PHE A 506 -29.74 8.34 18.64
C PHE A 506 -30.00 7.33 17.52
N GLU A 507 -30.28 6.06 17.87
CA GLU A 507 -30.51 4.93 16.95
C GLU A 507 -29.37 4.71 15.93
N THR A 508 -28.16 5.16 16.27
CA THR A 508 -27.01 5.09 15.35
C THR A 508 -26.37 3.70 15.35
N VAL A 509 -26.26 3.11 14.16
CA VAL A 509 -25.68 1.76 13.99
C VAL A 509 -24.20 1.86 13.67
N TRP A 510 -23.36 1.38 14.59
CA TRP A 510 -21.92 1.21 14.42
C TRP A 510 -21.55 -0.26 14.23
N THR A 511 -20.39 -0.56 13.63
CA THR A 511 -19.96 -1.93 13.29
C THR A 511 -18.51 -2.22 13.71
N GLU A 512 -18.13 -3.50 13.69
CA GLU A 512 -16.75 -3.98 13.90
C GLU A 512 -15.74 -3.56 12.82
N TYR A 513 -16.14 -2.79 11.80
CA TYR A 513 -15.24 -2.34 10.76
C TYR A 513 -14.15 -1.43 11.35
N ASP A 514 -12.87 -1.69 11.04
CA ASP A 514 -11.74 -1.04 11.72
C ASP A 514 -11.82 0.50 11.70
N TYR A 515 -12.21 1.11 10.57
CA TYR A 515 -12.45 2.56 10.46
C TYR A 515 -13.55 3.08 11.41
N TYR A 516 -14.61 2.30 11.68
CA TYR A 516 -15.64 2.71 12.64
C TYR A 516 -15.08 2.70 14.05
N LEU A 517 -14.29 1.68 14.41
CA LEU A 517 -13.63 1.59 15.71
C LEU A 517 -12.64 2.74 15.90
N GLU A 518 -11.86 3.09 14.87
CA GLU A 518 -10.97 4.26 14.86
C GLU A 518 -11.74 5.58 15.04
N CYS A 519 -12.85 5.78 14.31
CA CYS A 519 -13.74 6.94 14.51
C CYS A 519 -14.27 7.04 15.94
N ILE A 520 -14.69 5.91 16.53
CA ILE A 520 -15.21 5.86 17.90
C ILE A 520 -14.10 6.20 18.91
N THR A 521 -12.95 5.55 18.84
CA THR A 521 -11.79 5.81 19.72
C THR A 521 -11.34 7.28 19.61
N ALA A 522 -11.18 7.80 18.39
CA ALA A 522 -10.78 9.19 18.16
C ALA A 522 -11.81 10.20 18.70
N HIS A 523 -13.10 9.92 18.52
CA HIS A 523 -14.18 10.74 19.07
C HIS A 523 -14.17 10.72 20.60
N ARG A 524 -14.17 9.52 21.21
CA ARG A 524 -14.08 9.32 22.67
C ARG A 524 -12.92 10.10 23.27
N HIS A 525 -11.72 9.99 22.69
CA HIS A 525 -10.52 10.68 23.17
C HIS A 525 -10.67 12.20 23.07
N LYS A 526 -11.21 12.71 21.94
CA LYS A 526 -11.45 14.14 21.72
C LYS A 526 -12.45 14.76 22.70
N ILE A 527 -13.46 14.00 23.15
CA ILE A 527 -14.49 14.50 24.09
C ILE A 527 -14.31 13.97 25.52
N HIS A 528 -13.18 13.33 25.82
CA HIS A 528 -12.93 12.62 27.08
C HIS A 528 -14.13 11.77 27.54
N TRP A 529 -14.61 10.88 26.67
CA TRP A 529 -15.60 9.86 27.00
C TRP A 529 -14.90 8.63 27.56
N VAL A 530 -15.37 8.17 28.71
CA VAL A 530 -14.97 6.93 29.40
C VAL A 530 -16.22 6.32 30.01
N SER A 531 -16.30 4.99 30.07
CA SER A 531 -17.44 4.30 30.68
C SER A 531 -17.45 4.39 32.22
N GLU A 532 -18.59 4.04 32.82
CA GLU A 532 -18.64 3.81 34.27
C GLU A 532 -17.67 2.70 34.71
N GLU A 533 -17.51 1.64 33.91
CA GLU A 533 -16.56 0.55 34.17
C GLU A 533 -15.12 1.07 34.23
N MET A 534 -14.73 1.94 33.30
CA MET A 534 -13.40 2.52 33.24
C MET A 534 -13.13 3.46 34.43
N ILE A 535 -14.12 4.26 34.83
CA ILE A 535 -14.06 5.09 36.04
C ILE A 535 -13.95 4.20 37.30
N ARG A 536 -14.79 3.17 37.40
CA ARG A 536 -14.85 2.23 38.54
C ARG A 536 -13.55 1.43 38.66
N ALA A 537 -12.93 1.04 37.55
CA ALA A 537 -11.59 0.44 37.54
C ALA A 537 -10.52 1.42 38.04
N GLY A 538 -10.56 2.68 37.59
CA GLY A 538 -9.68 3.74 38.10
C GLY A 538 -9.81 3.99 39.61
N MET A 539 -11.02 3.84 40.16
CA MET A 539 -11.29 3.94 41.60
C MET A 539 -10.87 2.70 42.41
N VAL A 540 -10.54 1.57 41.76
CA VAL A 540 -10.08 0.31 42.40
C VAL A 540 -8.56 0.14 42.28
N GLY A 541 -7.88 1.00 41.52
CA GLY A 541 -6.43 0.94 41.27
C GLY A 541 -5.52 1.66 42.28
N PHE A 542 -6.03 2.07 43.45
CA PHE A 542 -5.30 2.84 44.47
C PHE A 542 -5.54 2.31 45.90
#